data_AF-A0AAV9B5H0-F1
#
_entry.id   AF-A0AAV9B5H0-F1
#
_cell.length_a   1.000
_cell.length_b   1.000
_cell.length_c   1.000
_cell.angle_alpha   90.00
_cell.angle_beta   90.00
_cell.angle_gamma   90.00
#
_symmetry.space_group_name_H-M   'P 1'
#
loop_
_entity.id
_entity.type
_entity.pdbx_description
1 polymer ?
#
loop_
_entity_poly.entity_id
_entity_poly.type
_entity_poly.pdbx_seq_one_letter_code
_entity_poly.pdbx_strand_id
1 'polypeptide(L)'
;MVDNIPHLYPLNPFSGAVVHLPHLWANCSPVFDEYLFKVVWSAKPTDPNFVIVFLKRDAYSAVYCRTGDARWKLIHDSLELSDAIFYKEKLYVVDDEEGCVAAVDLLHQDVVEEIRMPELVAFARGSHLERMYLAAGPSGLLFIVRQMKRSRYCSQGRNVKLQTGGFKVFELDETTTKWNETKSLGDGMLFLGLNESMWLPSSNFKECKGNCIYFTDDSSYNIRRPILREDSGIFHLEDGRFGSFYGDSTKRLYPNPVWVVPHP
;
A
#
# COMPACT_ATOMS: atom_id res chain seq x y z
N MET A 1 34.22 -3.37 16.68
CA MET A 1 32.98 -2.64 17.00
C MET A 1 31.86 -3.55 16.58
N VAL A 2 31.02 -3.99 17.52
CA VAL A 2 29.86 -4.82 17.19
C VAL A 2 28.95 -3.93 16.36
N ASP A 3 28.77 -4.30 15.10
CA ASP A 3 27.88 -3.61 14.17
C ASP A 3 26.49 -3.55 14.82
N ASN A 4 26.04 -2.34 15.16
CA ASN A 4 24.66 -2.08 15.56
C ASN A 4 23.79 -2.25 14.32
N ILE A 5 23.53 -3.50 13.96
CA ILE A 5 22.60 -3.87 12.92
C ILE A 5 21.20 -3.53 13.46
N PRO A 6 20.47 -2.56 12.86
CA PRO A 6 19.17 -2.16 13.38
C PRO A 6 18.21 -3.33 13.25
N HIS A 7 17.62 -3.76 14.36
CA HIS A 7 16.66 -4.86 14.37
C HIS A 7 15.23 -4.37 14.17
N LEU A 8 14.52 -4.87 13.17
CA LEU A 8 13.09 -4.63 12.99
C LEU A 8 12.32 -5.56 13.94
N TYR A 9 11.70 -4.98 14.95
CA TYR A 9 10.86 -5.68 15.91
C TYR A 9 9.42 -5.24 15.70
N PRO A 10 8.59 -6.05 15.02
CA PRO A 10 7.17 -5.82 15.09
C PRO A 10 6.72 -5.89 16.54
N LEU A 11 6.19 -4.77 17.01
CA LEU A 11 5.67 -4.64 18.36
C LEU A 11 4.16 -4.75 18.29
N ASN A 12 3.58 -5.62 19.12
CA ASN A 12 2.17 -5.53 19.42
C ASN A 12 1.97 -4.36 20.41
N PRO A 13 1.32 -3.25 20.01
CA PRO A 13 1.23 -2.06 20.85
C PRO A 13 0.32 -2.25 22.09
N PHE A 14 -0.49 -3.31 22.14
CA PHE A 14 -1.43 -3.57 23.23
C PHE A 14 -0.89 -4.57 24.26
N SER A 15 -0.20 -5.61 23.80
CA SER A 15 0.39 -6.61 24.70
C SER A 15 1.86 -6.34 25.02
N GLY A 16 2.52 -5.45 24.27
CA GLY A 16 3.97 -5.26 24.34
C GLY A 16 4.78 -6.46 23.82
N ALA A 17 4.11 -7.49 23.29
CA ALA A 17 4.78 -8.67 22.75
C ALA A 17 5.63 -8.28 21.53
N VAL A 18 6.88 -8.70 21.55
CA VAL A 18 7.83 -8.52 20.45
C VAL A 18 7.84 -9.79 19.62
N VAL A 19 7.59 -9.67 18.33
CA VAL A 19 7.75 -10.78 17.40
C VAL A 19 9.22 -10.88 17.00
N HIS A 20 9.85 -12.01 17.35
CA HIS A 20 11.23 -12.28 16.97
C HIS A 20 11.27 -12.80 15.53
N LEU A 21 11.74 -11.94 14.61
CA LEU A 21 11.95 -12.29 13.21
C LEU A 21 13.41 -12.62 12.92
N PRO A 22 13.69 -13.43 11.87
CA PRO A 22 15.05 -13.70 11.45
C PRO A 22 15.76 -12.40 11.12
N HIS A 23 17.08 -12.37 11.37
CA HIS A 23 17.88 -11.23 10.94
C HIS A 23 17.74 -11.04 9.43
N LEU A 24 17.16 -9.91 9.02
CA LEU A 24 17.05 -9.52 7.61
C LEU A 24 18.44 -9.20 7.01
N TRP A 25 19.45 -9.03 7.87
CA TRP A 25 20.66 -8.23 7.66
C TRP A 25 21.93 -8.98 7.22
N ALA A 26 21.86 -10.26 6.83
CA ALA A 26 23.08 -10.94 6.38
C ALA A 26 23.63 -10.39 5.04
N ASN A 27 22.78 -9.80 4.19
CA ASN A 27 23.14 -9.39 2.82
C ASN A 27 22.57 -8.01 2.37
N CYS A 28 22.00 -7.20 3.27
CA CYS A 28 21.39 -5.91 2.89
C CYS A 28 22.19 -4.70 3.40
N SER A 29 22.26 -3.66 2.58
CA SER A 29 22.93 -2.38 2.89
C SER A 29 22.42 -1.77 4.21
N PRO A 30 23.29 -1.19 5.06
CA PRO A 30 22.96 -0.70 6.41
C PRO A 30 22.01 0.51 6.48
N VAL A 31 21.39 0.95 5.38
CA VAL A 31 20.55 2.18 5.32
C VAL A 31 19.05 1.84 5.27
N PHE A 32 18.60 0.88 6.09
CA PHE A 32 17.28 0.23 5.93
C PHE A 32 16.06 1.13 6.18
N ASP A 33 16.18 2.22 6.93
CA ASP A 33 15.06 3.14 7.20
C ASP A 33 14.54 3.84 5.92
N GLU A 34 15.31 3.82 4.82
CA GLU A 34 14.92 4.39 3.53
C GLU A 34 14.30 3.37 2.53
N TYR A 35 14.25 2.06 2.87
CA TYR A 35 13.96 0.98 1.90
C TYR A 35 12.70 0.14 2.15
N LEU A 36 12.15 0.12 3.36
CA LEU A 36 10.90 -0.58 3.66
C LEU A 36 9.70 0.23 3.16
N PHE A 37 8.87 -0.35 2.30
CA PHE A 37 7.65 0.31 1.81
C PHE A 37 6.37 -0.19 2.47
N LYS A 38 6.20 -1.51 2.55
CA LYS A 38 5.00 -2.14 3.11
C LYS A 38 5.33 -3.44 3.82
N VAL A 39 4.56 -3.73 4.86
CA VAL A 39 4.59 -4.99 5.60
C VAL A 39 3.19 -5.58 5.58
N VAL A 40 3.03 -6.83 5.15
CA VAL A 40 1.75 -7.54 5.27
C VAL A 40 1.89 -8.84 6.04
N TRP A 41 0.82 -9.15 6.78
CA TRP A 41 0.74 -10.30 7.67
C TRP A 41 -0.37 -11.22 7.19
N SER A 42 -0.11 -12.53 7.16
CA SER A 42 -1.15 -13.51 6.82
C SER A 42 -2.17 -13.71 7.94
N ALA A 43 -1.81 -13.35 9.16
CA ALA A 43 -2.63 -13.53 10.36
C ALA A 43 -2.31 -12.46 11.40
N LYS A 44 -3.09 -12.43 12.48
CA LYS A 44 -2.86 -11.50 13.60
C LYS A 44 -1.49 -11.75 14.23
N PRO A 45 -0.81 -10.73 14.79
CA PRO A 45 0.46 -10.92 15.49
C PRO A 45 0.40 -11.88 16.69
N THR A 46 -0.81 -12.19 17.19
CA THR A 46 -1.05 -13.18 18.25
C THR A 46 -1.11 -14.61 17.75
N ASP A 47 -1.23 -14.83 16.45
CA ASP A 47 -1.20 -16.16 15.87
C ASP A 47 0.25 -16.70 15.94
N PRO A 48 0.50 -17.92 16.44
CA PRO A 48 1.84 -18.48 16.40
C PRO A 48 2.31 -18.82 14.98
N ASN A 49 1.39 -19.00 14.03
CA ASN A 49 1.68 -19.43 12.66
C ASN A 49 1.27 -18.35 11.66
N PHE A 50 2.13 -17.36 11.45
CA PHE A 50 1.91 -16.35 10.42
C PHE A 50 3.05 -16.36 9.39
N VAL A 51 2.76 -15.72 8.26
CA VAL A 51 3.73 -15.31 7.27
C VAL A 51 3.79 -13.80 7.26
N ILE A 52 5.00 -13.26 7.27
CA ILE A 52 5.25 -11.83 7.08
C ILE A 52 5.88 -11.64 5.72
N VAL A 53 5.39 -10.65 5.00
CA VAL A 53 5.92 -10.22 3.72
C VAL A 53 6.36 -8.77 3.83
N PHE A 54 7.57 -8.47 3.35
CA PHE A 54 8.15 -7.13 3.28
C PHE A 54 8.36 -6.75 1.82
N LEU A 55 7.81 -5.61 1.41
CA LEU A 55 8.05 -5.00 0.10
C LEU A 55 9.18 -3.97 0.23
N LYS A 56 10.17 -4.09 -0.67
CA LYS A 56 11.36 -3.26 -0.73
C LYS A 56 11.27 -2.28 -1.90
N ARG A 57 11.44 -1.00 -1.60
CA ARG A 57 11.20 0.10 -2.56
C ARG A 57 12.29 0.27 -3.61
N ASP A 58 13.55 -0.02 -3.29
CA ASP A 58 14.70 0.20 -4.17
C ASP A 58 14.84 -0.88 -5.26
N ALA A 59 14.47 -2.10 -4.90
CA ALA A 59 14.56 -3.27 -5.76
C ALA A 59 13.23 -3.72 -6.35
N TYR A 60 12.12 -3.00 -6.06
CA TYR A 60 10.75 -3.41 -6.41
C TYR A 60 10.50 -4.91 -6.15
N SER A 61 11.03 -5.42 -5.04
CA SER A 61 11.01 -6.84 -4.73
C SER A 61 10.37 -7.07 -3.38
N ALA A 62 9.88 -8.28 -3.15
CA ALA A 62 9.32 -8.65 -1.86
C ALA A 62 10.00 -9.89 -1.30
N VAL A 63 10.18 -9.91 0.01
CA VAL A 63 10.70 -11.05 0.76
C VAL A 63 9.71 -11.47 1.82
N TYR A 64 9.72 -12.73 2.18
CA TYR A 64 8.82 -13.25 3.20
C TYR A 64 9.54 -14.20 4.17
N CYS A 65 8.97 -14.35 5.36
CA CYS A 65 9.35 -15.39 6.30
C CYS A 65 8.12 -15.94 7.00
N ARG A 66 8.15 -17.23 7.34
CA ARG A 66 7.17 -17.88 8.22
C ARG A 66 7.68 -17.88 9.65
N THR A 67 6.79 -18.05 10.62
CA THR A 67 7.19 -18.32 11.99
C THR A 67 8.19 -19.47 12.04
N GLY A 68 9.35 -19.25 12.68
CA GLY A 68 10.41 -20.26 12.84
C GLY A 68 11.34 -20.44 11.63
N ASP A 69 11.12 -19.74 10.51
CA ASP A 69 12.11 -19.71 9.43
C ASP A 69 13.43 -19.14 9.94
N ALA A 70 14.58 -19.66 9.47
CA ALA A 70 15.89 -19.13 9.87
C ALA A 70 16.35 -17.93 9.01
N ARG A 71 15.69 -17.70 7.88
CA ARG A 71 16.04 -16.66 6.90
C ARG A 71 14.83 -16.21 6.09
N TRP A 72 14.93 -14.99 5.56
CA TRP A 72 13.99 -14.45 4.59
C TRP A 72 14.15 -15.12 3.22
N LYS A 73 13.03 -15.31 2.52
CA LYS A 73 12.95 -15.91 1.18
C LYS A 73 12.42 -14.85 0.21
N LEU A 74 12.92 -14.84 -1.02
CA LEU A 74 12.39 -13.97 -2.07
C LEU A 74 10.99 -14.47 -2.47
N ILE A 75 10.07 -13.56 -2.80
CA ILE A 75 8.74 -13.93 -3.31
C ILE A 75 8.83 -14.29 -4.79
N HIS A 76 9.42 -13.41 -5.59
CA HIS A 76 9.63 -13.57 -7.02
C HIS A 76 10.81 -12.70 -7.47
N ASP A 77 11.53 -13.12 -8.51
CA ASP A 77 12.71 -12.41 -9.03
C ASP A 77 12.41 -11.51 -10.23
N SER A 78 11.33 -11.77 -10.97
CA SER A 78 10.97 -11.02 -12.19
C SER A 78 9.80 -10.05 -12.07
N LEU A 79 9.23 -9.81 -10.89
CA LEU A 79 8.08 -8.90 -10.72
C LEU A 79 8.54 -7.57 -10.11
N GLU A 80 7.98 -6.44 -10.56
CA GLU A 80 8.19 -5.13 -9.95
C GLU A 80 7.07 -4.81 -8.93
N LEU A 81 7.25 -5.29 -7.70
CA LEU A 81 6.20 -5.28 -6.69
C LEU A 81 6.02 -3.93 -5.99
N SER A 82 4.81 -3.40 -6.03
CA SER A 82 4.45 -2.11 -5.42
C SER A 82 3.45 -2.22 -4.29
N ASP A 83 2.51 -3.15 -4.33
CA ASP A 83 1.58 -3.41 -3.22
C ASP A 83 1.33 -4.91 -3.02
N ALA A 84 0.86 -5.31 -1.84
CA ALA A 84 0.48 -6.66 -1.52
C ALA A 84 -0.62 -6.70 -0.45
N ILE A 85 -1.36 -7.82 -0.43
CA ILE A 85 -2.33 -8.14 0.62
C ILE A 85 -2.51 -9.66 0.74
N PHE A 86 -2.73 -10.16 1.95
CA PHE A 86 -3.26 -11.51 2.13
C PHE A 86 -4.79 -11.47 2.04
N TYR A 87 -5.35 -12.26 1.13
CA TYR A 87 -6.79 -12.37 0.92
C TYR A 87 -7.17 -13.83 0.63
N LYS A 88 -8.16 -14.36 1.35
CA LYS A 88 -8.59 -15.78 1.25
C LYS A 88 -7.41 -16.76 1.22
N GLU A 89 -6.51 -16.63 2.18
CA GLU A 89 -5.31 -17.48 2.38
C GLU A 89 -4.23 -17.38 1.28
N LYS A 90 -4.45 -16.59 0.23
CA LYS A 90 -3.46 -16.32 -0.82
C LYS A 90 -2.79 -14.95 -0.60
N LEU A 91 -1.54 -14.84 -1.03
CA LEU A 91 -0.89 -13.54 -1.18
C LEU A 91 -1.22 -12.99 -2.56
N TYR A 92 -1.87 -11.84 -2.62
CA TYR A 92 -2.03 -11.06 -3.84
C TYR A 92 -1.00 -9.93 -3.86
N VAL A 93 -0.37 -9.70 -5.00
CA VAL A 93 0.64 -8.66 -5.21
C VAL A 93 0.30 -7.85 -6.46
N VAL A 94 0.70 -6.58 -6.47
CA VAL A 94 0.64 -5.71 -7.65
C VAL A 94 2.01 -5.70 -8.31
N ASP A 95 2.04 -5.95 -9.61
CA ASP A 95 3.22 -5.77 -10.45
C ASP A 95 3.07 -4.45 -11.24
N ASP A 96 3.91 -3.46 -10.91
CA ASP A 96 3.91 -2.14 -11.55
C ASP A 96 4.35 -2.22 -13.02
N GLU A 97 5.22 -3.16 -13.38
CA GLU A 97 5.77 -3.29 -14.73
C GLU A 97 4.69 -3.78 -15.71
N GLU A 98 3.99 -4.85 -15.36
CA GLU A 98 2.93 -5.43 -16.19
C GLU A 98 1.56 -4.80 -15.94
N GLY A 99 1.42 -4.00 -14.87
CA GLY A 99 0.16 -3.36 -14.47
C GLY A 99 -0.92 -4.39 -14.13
N CYS A 100 -0.54 -5.51 -13.51
CA CYS A 100 -1.42 -6.63 -13.21
C CYS A 100 -1.44 -6.95 -11.70
N VAL A 101 -2.41 -7.77 -11.30
CA VAL A 101 -2.46 -8.35 -9.95
C VAL A 101 -2.18 -9.84 -10.07
N ALA A 102 -1.22 -10.34 -9.30
CA ALA A 102 -0.84 -11.74 -9.27
C ALA A 102 -1.14 -12.37 -7.91
N ALA A 103 -1.64 -13.60 -7.88
CA ALA A 103 -1.64 -14.42 -6.68
C ALA A 103 -0.38 -15.29 -6.65
N VAL A 104 0.35 -15.24 -5.55
CA VAL A 104 1.60 -15.97 -5.38
C VAL A 104 1.42 -17.10 -4.38
N ASP A 105 1.78 -18.32 -4.77
CA ASP A 105 1.94 -19.43 -3.85
C ASP A 105 3.31 -19.35 -3.17
N LEU A 106 3.29 -18.94 -1.90
CA LEU A 106 4.50 -18.82 -1.10
C LEU A 106 5.17 -20.18 -0.80
N LEU A 107 4.50 -21.31 -0.97
CA LEU A 107 5.13 -22.62 -0.77
C LEU A 107 6.15 -22.91 -1.88
N HIS A 108 5.76 -22.66 -3.12
CA HIS A 108 6.57 -22.92 -4.31
C HIS A 108 7.27 -21.67 -4.88
N GLN A 109 6.96 -20.47 -4.36
CA GLN A 109 7.44 -19.18 -4.90
C GLN A 109 7.05 -19.00 -6.37
N ASP A 110 5.82 -19.37 -6.70
CA ASP A 110 5.32 -19.38 -8.07
C ASP A 110 4.06 -18.53 -8.20
N VAL A 111 3.88 -17.93 -9.38
CA VAL A 111 2.66 -17.20 -9.72
C VAL A 111 1.59 -18.20 -10.12
N VAL A 112 0.56 -18.33 -9.29
CA VAL A 112 -0.53 -19.30 -9.54
C VAL A 112 -1.71 -18.71 -10.27
N GLU A 113 -1.81 -17.37 -10.30
CA GLU A 113 -2.92 -16.66 -10.94
C GLU A 113 -2.43 -15.27 -11.34
N GLU A 114 -2.61 -14.88 -12.60
CA GLU A 114 -2.35 -13.51 -13.08
C GLU A 114 -3.66 -12.92 -13.59
N ILE A 115 -4.08 -11.83 -12.97
CA ILE A 115 -5.34 -11.14 -13.28
C ILE A 115 -4.99 -9.80 -13.92
N ARG A 116 -4.94 -9.79 -15.26
CA ARG A 116 -4.63 -8.59 -16.04
C ARG A 116 -5.73 -7.55 -15.94
N MET A 117 -5.29 -6.30 -15.86
CA MET A 117 -6.16 -5.14 -15.96
C MET A 117 -6.31 -4.72 -17.42
N PRO A 118 -7.52 -4.74 -18.01
CA PRO A 118 -7.70 -4.38 -19.42
C PRO A 118 -7.26 -2.95 -19.74
N GLU A 119 -7.45 -2.03 -18.79
CA GLU A 119 -7.11 -0.62 -19.00
C GLU A 119 -5.62 -0.35 -18.79
N LEU A 120 -4.97 -0.91 -17.77
CA LEU A 120 -3.59 -0.61 -17.33
C LEU A 120 -2.47 -1.06 -18.29
N VAL A 121 -2.72 -2.03 -19.18
CA VAL A 121 -1.75 -2.41 -20.23
C VAL A 121 -1.40 -1.21 -21.15
N ALA A 122 -2.30 -0.21 -21.26
CA ALA A 122 -2.01 1.05 -21.94
C ALA A 122 -1.21 2.06 -21.08
N PHE A 123 -1.29 1.97 -19.74
CA PHE A 123 -0.75 2.93 -18.77
C PHE A 123 0.69 2.62 -18.32
N ALA A 124 1.10 1.34 -18.34
CA ALA A 124 2.41 0.86 -17.91
C ALA A 124 3.61 1.41 -18.73
N ARG A 125 3.38 2.09 -19.87
CA ARG A 125 4.44 2.67 -20.70
C ARG A 125 4.92 4.05 -20.17
N GLY A 126 5.58 4.04 -19.01
CA GLY A 126 6.57 5.05 -18.63
C GLY A 126 6.07 6.31 -17.91
N SER A 127 4.84 6.29 -17.37
CA SER A 127 4.30 7.39 -16.56
C SER A 127 4.18 6.96 -15.09
N HIS A 128 5.18 7.29 -14.25
CA HIS A 128 5.14 7.12 -12.78
C HIS A 128 4.14 8.05 -12.08
N LEU A 129 3.03 8.36 -12.74
CA LEU A 129 1.97 9.21 -12.22
C LEU A 129 0.82 8.38 -11.66
N GLU A 130 0.95 7.07 -11.55
CA GLU A 130 -0.08 6.23 -10.95
C GLU A 130 0.50 5.48 -9.75
N ARG A 131 -0.33 5.31 -8.72
CA ARG A 131 -0.05 4.49 -7.55
C ARG A 131 -1.17 3.48 -7.43
N MET A 132 -0.80 2.22 -7.30
CA MET A 132 -1.74 1.11 -7.27
C MET A 132 -1.79 0.55 -5.85
N TYR A 133 -3.00 0.23 -5.40
CA TYR A 133 -3.22 -0.34 -4.08
C TYR A 133 -4.15 -1.54 -4.12
N LEU A 134 -3.97 -2.45 -3.17
CA LEU A 134 -4.89 -3.54 -2.89
C LEU A 134 -5.55 -3.35 -1.53
N ALA A 135 -6.86 -3.61 -1.46
CA ALA A 135 -7.63 -3.68 -0.23
C ALA A 135 -8.63 -4.84 -0.30
N ALA A 136 -9.05 -5.35 0.85
CA ALA A 136 -10.12 -6.35 0.92
C ALA A 136 -11.44 -5.68 1.32
N GLY A 137 -12.44 -5.76 0.46
CA GLY A 137 -13.80 -5.31 0.73
C GLY A 137 -14.74 -6.46 1.13
N PRO A 138 -16.02 -6.17 1.45
CA PRO A 138 -17.00 -7.17 1.86
C PRO A 138 -17.34 -8.17 0.74
N SER A 139 -17.26 -7.72 -0.52
CA SER A 139 -17.66 -8.50 -1.69
C SER A 139 -16.49 -9.14 -2.43
N GLY A 140 -15.24 -8.76 -2.13
CA GLY A 140 -14.10 -9.20 -2.92
C GLY A 140 -12.83 -8.42 -2.66
N LEU A 141 -11.80 -8.74 -3.46
CA LEU A 141 -10.58 -7.95 -3.56
C LEU A 141 -10.87 -6.64 -4.31
N LEU A 142 -10.32 -5.55 -3.81
CA LEU A 142 -10.38 -4.23 -4.42
C LEU A 142 -9.00 -3.83 -4.93
N PHE A 143 -8.96 -3.30 -6.14
CA PHE A 143 -7.78 -2.73 -6.77
C PHE A 143 -8.02 -1.25 -7.02
N ILE A 144 -7.12 -0.40 -6.53
CA ILE A 144 -7.30 1.04 -6.52
C ILE A 144 -6.16 1.70 -7.28
N VAL A 145 -6.49 2.52 -8.27
CA VAL A 145 -5.53 3.32 -9.03
C VAL A 145 -5.66 4.78 -8.62
N ARG A 146 -4.66 5.32 -7.93
CA ARG A 146 -4.51 6.74 -7.65
C ARG A 146 -3.76 7.41 -8.78
N GLN A 147 -4.41 8.37 -9.41
CA GLN A 147 -3.85 9.12 -10.51
C GLN A 147 -3.24 10.42 -9.98
N MET A 148 -1.98 10.68 -10.32
CA MET A 148 -1.20 11.84 -9.91
C MET A 148 -1.10 12.83 -11.06
N LYS A 149 -1.14 14.12 -10.75
CA LYS A 149 -1.00 15.22 -11.71
C LYS A 149 0.21 16.06 -11.34
N ARG A 150 0.97 16.47 -12.37
CA ARG A 150 2.06 17.44 -12.24
C ARG A 150 1.49 18.85 -12.31
N SER A 151 1.66 19.62 -11.24
CA SER A 151 1.39 21.06 -11.22
C SER A 151 2.73 21.82 -11.16
N ARG A 152 2.88 22.86 -11.98
CA ARG A 152 4.09 23.71 -11.96
C ARG A 152 3.91 24.79 -10.90
N TYR A 153 4.81 24.82 -9.92
CA TYR A 153 4.91 25.96 -9.00
C TYR A 153 5.94 26.96 -9.56
N CYS A 154 5.53 28.22 -9.66
CA CYS A 154 6.35 29.41 -9.96
C CYS A 154 6.82 29.64 -11.41
N SER A 155 6.91 30.93 -11.77
CA SER A 155 7.38 31.49 -13.05
C SER A 155 8.84 31.19 -13.41
N GLN A 156 9.60 30.50 -12.54
CA GLN A 156 11.00 30.12 -12.78
C GLN A 156 11.22 28.61 -13.03
N GLY A 157 10.15 27.81 -13.11
CA GLY A 157 10.19 26.48 -13.75
C GLY A 157 10.98 25.35 -13.06
N ARG A 158 11.47 25.53 -11.83
CA ARG A 158 12.34 24.55 -11.16
C ARG A 158 11.65 23.58 -10.19
N ASN A 159 10.40 23.83 -9.78
CA ASN A 159 9.69 22.98 -8.81
C ASN A 159 8.37 22.44 -9.40
N VAL A 160 8.26 21.11 -9.49
CA VAL A 160 7.04 20.39 -9.88
C VAL A 160 6.38 19.84 -8.62
N LYS A 161 5.12 20.23 -8.35
CA LYS A 161 4.28 19.63 -7.32
C LYS A 161 3.57 18.42 -7.94
N LEU A 162 3.65 17.26 -7.30
CA LEU A 162 2.75 16.15 -7.58
C LEU A 162 1.57 16.22 -6.62
N GLN A 163 0.36 16.09 -7.14
CA GLN A 163 -0.87 16.03 -6.37
C GLN A 163 -1.79 14.96 -6.92
N THR A 164 -2.67 14.45 -6.09
CA THR A 164 -3.70 13.51 -6.48
C THR A 164 -4.71 14.19 -7.40
N GLY A 165 -4.87 13.61 -8.57
CA GLY A 165 -5.77 14.06 -9.61
C GLY A 165 -7.10 13.31 -9.67
N GLY A 166 -7.18 12.12 -9.07
CA GLY A 166 -8.38 11.29 -8.98
C GLY A 166 -8.05 9.86 -8.59
N PHE A 167 -9.09 9.05 -8.46
CA PHE A 167 -8.98 7.62 -8.21
C PHE A 167 -9.92 6.83 -9.12
N LYS A 168 -9.50 5.62 -9.46
CA LYS A 168 -10.38 4.56 -9.96
C LYS A 168 -10.36 3.39 -8.98
N VAL A 169 -11.51 2.78 -8.76
CA VAL A 169 -11.65 1.60 -7.91
C VAL A 169 -12.23 0.48 -8.75
N PHE A 170 -11.62 -0.69 -8.64
CA PHE A 170 -12.05 -1.90 -9.33
C PHE A 170 -12.30 -2.99 -8.29
N GLU A 171 -13.34 -3.76 -8.54
CA GLU A 171 -13.70 -4.92 -7.75
C GLU A 171 -13.47 -6.19 -8.58
N LEU A 172 -12.84 -7.19 -7.97
CA LEU A 172 -12.60 -8.46 -8.62
C LEU A 172 -13.88 -9.29 -8.62
N ASP A 173 -14.44 -9.56 -9.80
CA ASP A 173 -15.39 -10.65 -9.98
C ASP A 173 -14.63 -11.97 -10.01
N GLU A 174 -14.65 -12.68 -8.89
CA GLU A 174 -13.98 -13.98 -8.72
C GLU A 174 -14.57 -15.08 -9.61
N THR A 175 -15.81 -14.94 -10.08
CA THR A 175 -16.44 -15.94 -10.95
C THR A 175 -15.93 -15.84 -12.39
N THR A 176 -15.67 -14.62 -12.85
CA THR A 176 -15.16 -14.36 -14.21
C THR A 176 -13.68 -14.02 -14.25
N THR A 177 -13.01 -13.89 -13.09
CA THR A 177 -11.61 -13.45 -12.92
C THR A 177 -11.35 -12.12 -13.64
N LYS A 178 -12.27 -11.17 -13.49
CA LYS A 178 -12.20 -9.86 -14.15
C LYS A 178 -12.42 -8.71 -13.17
N TRP A 179 -11.72 -7.63 -13.44
CA TRP A 179 -11.85 -6.38 -12.72
C TRP A 179 -12.97 -5.52 -13.31
N ASN A 180 -13.91 -5.11 -12.46
CA ASN A 180 -15.02 -4.23 -12.83
C ASN A 180 -14.85 -2.88 -12.13
N GLU A 181 -14.80 -1.78 -12.90
CA GLU A 181 -14.75 -0.43 -12.32
C GLU A 181 -16.04 -0.15 -11.54
N THR A 182 -15.91 0.37 -10.32
CA THR A 182 -17.04 0.80 -9.49
C THR A 182 -16.87 2.23 -9.03
N LYS A 183 -17.99 2.95 -8.93
CA LYS A 183 -18.08 4.29 -8.33
C LYS A 183 -18.77 4.28 -6.96
N SER A 184 -19.02 3.09 -6.43
CA SER A 184 -19.69 2.88 -5.15
C SER A 184 -18.96 1.84 -4.31
N LEU A 185 -18.56 2.23 -3.10
CA LEU A 185 -18.09 1.33 -2.05
C LEU A 185 -19.23 0.83 -1.15
N GLY A 186 -20.49 1.13 -1.51
CA GLY A 186 -21.65 0.85 -0.66
C GLY A 186 -21.59 1.65 0.65
N ASP A 187 -21.70 0.94 1.78
CA ASP A 187 -21.52 1.50 3.12
C ASP A 187 -20.05 1.70 3.49
N GLY A 188 -19.13 1.43 2.57
CA GLY A 188 -17.69 1.43 2.81
C GLY A 188 -16.99 2.77 2.66
N MET A 189 -15.78 2.83 3.19
CA MET A 189 -14.78 3.86 2.95
C MET A 189 -13.40 3.21 2.85
N LEU A 190 -12.53 3.79 2.02
CA LEU A 190 -11.15 3.34 1.84
C LEU A 190 -10.20 4.30 2.54
N PHE A 191 -9.18 3.77 3.20
CA PHE A 191 -8.04 4.53 3.71
C PHE A 191 -6.78 4.07 2.98
N LEU A 192 -6.09 5.01 2.35
CA LEU A 192 -4.88 4.77 1.55
C LEU A 192 -3.74 5.64 2.06
N GLY A 193 -2.58 5.04 2.32
CA GLY A 193 -1.43 5.78 2.81
C GLY A 193 -0.13 5.03 2.57
N LEU A 194 0.93 5.46 3.26
CA LEU A 194 2.28 4.91 3.07
C LEU A 194 2.37 3.40 3.30
N ASN A 195 1.72 2.89 4.35
CA ASN A 195 1.94 1.52 4.81
C ASN A 195 0.74 0.59 4.57
N GLU A 196 -0.48 1.14 4.53
CA GLU A 196 -1.69 0.33 4.56
C GLU A 196 -2.78 0.91 3.67
N SER A 197 -3.53 -0.02 3.10
CA SER A 197 -4.68 0.18 2.24
C SER A 197 -5.80 -0.68 2.79
N MET A 198 -6.86 -0.05 3.31
CA MET A 198 -7.91 -0.77 4.04
C MET A 198 -9.29 -0.26 3.67
N TRP A 199 -10.26 -1.18 3.66
CA TRP A 199 -11.68 -0.87 3.59
C TRP A 199 -12.28 -0.96 4.99
N LEU A 200 -13.15 -0.01 5.35
CA LEU A 200 -13.86 0.01 6.61
C LEU A 200 -15.34 0.36 6.39
N PRO A 201 -16.27 -0.21 7.17
CA PRO A 201 -17.68 0.17 7.11
C PRO A 201 -17.86 1.56 7.74
N SER A 202 -18.37 2.51 6.97
CA SER A 202 -18.61 3.89 7.43
C SER A 202 -19.66 3.97 8.56
N SER A 203 -20.54 2.99 8.67
CA SER A 203 -21.55 2.89 9.74
C SER A 203 -20.93 2.84 11.15
N ASN A 204 -19.67 2.42 11.27
CA ASN A 204 -18.93 2.40 12.54
C ASN A 204 -18.31 3.76 12.91
N PHE A 205 -18.32 4.75 12.00
CA PHE A 205 -17.57 6.00 12.14
C PHE A 205 -18.42 7.21 11.75
N LYS A 206 -19.06 7.84 12.74
CA LYS A 206 -20.03 8.93 12.52
C LYS A 206 -19.41 10.19 11.90
N GLU A 207 -18.11 10.38 12.12
CA GLU A 207 -17.33 11.50 11.62
C GLU A 207 -16.89 11.30 10.16
N CYS A 208 -16.99 10.07 9.65
CA CYS A 208 -16.61 9.71 8.29
C CYS A 208 -17.83 9.63 7.38
N LYS A 209 -17.60 9.83 6.08
CA LYS A 209 -18.60 9.69 5.03
C LYS A 209 -18.33 8.38 4.30
N GLY A 210 -19.39 7.62 4.06
CA GLY A 210 -19.35 6.47 3.15
C GLY A 210 -19.05 6.89 1.72
N ASN A 211 -18.72 5.90 0.89
CA ASN A 211 -18.34 6.06 -0.51
C ASN A 211 -17.21 7.08 -0.75
N CYS A 212 -16.26 7.14 0.18
CA CYS A 212 -15.13 8.07 0.13
C CYS A 212 -13.79 7.34 0.27
N ILE A 213 -12.76 7.92 -0.34
CA ILE A 213 -11.37 7.50 -0.20
C ILE A 213 -10.63 8.56 0.61
N TYR A 214 -10.14 8.17 1.77
CA TYR A 214 -9.31 8.96 2.67
C TYR A 214 -7.85 8.65 2.34
N PHE A 215 -7.10 9.63 1.84
CA PHE A 215 -5.74 9.41 1.39
C PHE A 215 -4.74 10.34 2.05
N THR A 216 -3.53 9.83 2.26
CA THR A 216 -2.37 10.62 2.72
C THR A 216 -1.26 10.58 1.69
N ASP A 217 -0.26 11.44 1.84
CA ASP A 217 0.92 11.38 0.98
C ASP A 217 1.72 10.11 1.30
N ASP A 218 1.78 9.24 0.31
CA ASP A 218 2.42 7.92 0.30
C ASP A 218 3.76 7.95 -0.47
N SER A 219 4.12 9.12 -1.00
CA SER A 219 5.40 9.31 -1.67
C SER A 219 6.52 9.38 -0.63
N SER A 220 7.63 8.70 -0.94
CA SER A 220 8.74 8.53 -0.01
C SER A 220 9.32 9.87 0.44
N TYR A 221 9.73 9.89 1.71
CA TYR A 221 10.72 10.82 2.25
C TYR A 221 11.99 10.80 1.40
N ASN A 222 12.02 11.57 0.32
CA ASN A 222 13.30 12.02 -0.21
C ASN A 222 13.81 13.08 0.77
N ILE A 223 14.53 12.67 1.81
CA ILE A 223 15.16 13.57 2.79
C ILE A 223 16.03 14.63 2.08
N ARG A 224 16.54 14.29 0.89
CA ARG A 224 17.36 15.18 0.04
C ARG A 224 16.56 16.23 -0.75
N ARG A 225 15.25 16.06 -0.87
CA ARG A 225 14.34 17.03 -1.49
C ARG A 225 13.03 17.01 -0.71
N PRO A 226 12.88 17.84 0.34
CA PRO A 226 11.59 18.06 0.98
C PRO A 226 10.67 18.70 -0.06
N ILE A 227 10.05 17.86 -0.89
CA ILE A 227 8.97 18.31 -1.74
C ILE A 227 7.86 18.60 -0.74
N LEU A 228 7.47 19.87 -0.64
CA LEU A 228 6.32 20.34 0.13
C LEU A 228 5.06 19.69 -0.47
N ARG A 229 4.81 18.43 -0.12
CA ARG A 229 3.68 17.63 -0.61
C ARG A 229 2.59 17.67 0.44
N GLU A 230 1.75 18.67 0.31
CA GLU A 230 0.40 18.65 0.87
C GLU A 230 -0.47 17.86 -0.12
N ASP A 231 -0.38 16.52 -0.07
CA ASP A 231 -1.17 15.62 -0.91
C ASP A 231 -1.94 14.58 -0.09
N SER A 232 -2.85 15.09 0.72
CA SER A 232 -3.72 14.31 1.60
C SER A 232 -5.13 14.89 1.56
N GLY A 233 -6.16 14.06 1.63
CA GLY A 233 -7.54 14.54 1.66
C GLY A 233 -8.57 13.44 1.54
N ILE A 234 -9.78 13.86 1.23
CA ILE A 234 -10.93 12.98 1.00
C ILE A 234 -11.28 13.07 -0.48
N PHE A 235 -11.53 11.94 -1.12
CA PHE A 235 -12.05 11.88 -2.48
C PHE A 235 -13.43 11.22 -2.45
N HIS A 236 -14.44 11.93 -2.93
CA HIS A 236 -15.81 11.44 -3.06
C HIS A 236 -15.91 10.60 -4.34
N LEU A 237 -16.09 9.28 -4.20
CA LEU A 237 -16.01 8.37 -5.35
C LEU A 237 -17.18 8.55 -6.34
N GLU A 238 -18.34 8.98 -5.83
CA GLU A 238 -19.55 9.20 -6.63
C GLU A 238 -19.39 10.27 -7.72
N ASP A 239 -18.81 11.42 -7.36
CA ASP A 239 -18.75 12.61 -8.21
C ASP A 239 -17.32 13.12 -8.49
N GLY A 240 -16.32 12.47 -7.91
CA GLY A 240 -14.91 12.79 -8.09
C GLY A 240 -14.45 14.08 -7.41
N ARG A 241 -15.23 14.63 -6.47
CA ARG A 241 -14.84 15.85 -5.74
C ARG A 241 -13.83 15.56 -4.64
N PHE A 242 -12.95 16.51 -4.41
CA PHE A 242 -11.99 16.49 -3.30
C PHE A 242 -12.54 17.26 -2.09
N GLY A 243 -12.23 16.74 -0.90
CA GLY A 243 -12.47 17.35 0.40
C GLY A 243 -11.21 17.36 1.27
N SER A 244 -11.27 18.07 2.40
CA SER A 244 -10.16 18.23 3.36
C SER A 244 -10.50 17.56 4.69
N PHE A 245 -9.52 16.94 5.35
CA PHE A 245 -9.67 16.39 6.70
C PHE A 245 -9.92 17.48 7.76
N TYR A 246 -9.35 18.67 7.55
CA TYR A 246 -9.33 19.73 8.55
C TYR A 246 -10.26 20.91 8.23
N GLY A 247 -11.17 20.74 7.26
CA GLY A 247 -11.94 21.85 6.72
C GLY A 247 -11.01 22.93 6.14
N ASP A 248 -11.24 24.19 6.52
CA ASP A 248 -10.45 25.36 6.09
C ASP A 248 -9.09 25.51 6.80
N SER A 249 -8.77 24.63 7.75
CA SER A 249 -7.53 24.74 8.50
C SER A 249 -6.33 24.29 7.67
N THR A 250 -5.28 25.11 7.63
CA THR A 250 -4.00 24.84 6.93
C THR A 250 -3.01 24.02 7.76
N LYS A 251 -3.51 23.23 8.74
CA LYS A 251 -2.64 22.46 9.63
C LYS A 251 -1.83 21.43 8.83
N ARG A 252 -0.51 21.57 8.91
CA ARG A 252 0.46 20.62 8.36
C ARG A 252 0.73 19.55 9.39
N LEU A 253 0.47 18.29 9.03
CA LEU A 253 1.00 17.16 9.78
C LEU A 253 2.35 16.79 9.20
N TYR A 254 3.39 16.89 10.04
CA TYR A 254 4.70 16.35 9.75
C TYR A 254 5.17 15.58 10.99
N PRO A 255 5.51 14.29 10.88
CA PRO A 255 5.56 13.47 9.66
C PRO A 255 4.19 13.18 9.04
N ASN A 256 4.16 12.63 7.80
CA ASN A 256 2.92 12.21 7.16
C ASN A 256 2.18 11.21 8.07
N PRO A 257 0.86 11.37 8.27
CA PRO A 257 0.11 10.49 9.16
C PRO A 257 0.06 9.06 8.59
N VAL A 258 0.33 8.09 9.46
CA VAL A 258 0.10 6.67 9.21
C VAL A 258 -1.30 6.32 9.69
N TRP A 259 -2.06 5.60 8.88
CA TRP A 259 -3.37 5.10 9.29
C TRP A 259 -3.22 4.06 10.38
N VAL A 260 -3.88 4.28 11.52
CA VAL A 260 -4.01 3.29 12.58
C VAL A 260 -5.42 2.74 12.48
N VAL A 261 -5.56 1.43 12.31
CA VAL A 261 -6.86 0.77 12.36
C VAL A 261 -7.38 0.89 13.79
N PRO A 262 -8.49 1.59 14.04
CA PRO A 262 -9.11 1.54 15.36
C PRO A 262 -9.66 0.13 15.56
N HIS A 263 -9.15 -0.58 16.57
CA HIS A 263 -9.80 -1.81 17.00
C HIS A 263 -11.13 -1.45 17.70
N PRO A 264 -12.24 -2.13 17.37
CA PRO A 264 -13.43 -2.11 18.22
C PRO A 264 -13.12 -2.63 19.63
#